data_AF-A0A935FEE0-F1
#
_entry.id   AF-A0A935FEE0-F1
#
_cell.length_a   1.000
_cell.length_b   1.000
_cell.length_c   1.000
_cell.angle_alpha   90.00
_cell.angle_beta   90.00
_cell.angle_gamma   90.00
#
_symmetry.space_group_name_H-M   'P 1'
#
loop_
_entity.id
_entity.type
_entity.pdbx_description
1 polymer ?
#
loop_
_entity_poly.entity_id
_entity_poly.type
_entity_poly.pdbx_seq_one_letter_code
_entity_poly.pdbx_strand_id
1 'polypeptide(L)'
;MRAVVIVAGLILAASACEPGRTSPAASASAQSASAQSAPAQSAPAQPVPVVAAPKVAKIAFIDKEQACDCTRKRIEGTWTALQAALGTPAKLPVERIHLDTQALQADTYTVLKPLMVPPGVYFLDGRDAVVELLQGEVTAEQITAVLKR
;
A
#
# COMPACT_ATOMS: atom_id res chain seq x y z
N MET A 1 -19.10 -40.08 23.38
CA MET A 1 -20.04 -39.39 24.28
C MET A 1 -19.27 -38.40 25.15
N ARG A 2 -19.42 -37.10 24.88
CA ARG A 2 -19.46 -35.99 25.85
C ARG A 2 -19.57 -34.68 25.06
N ALA A 3 -20.78 -34.14 25.07
CA ALA A 3 -21.11 -32.81 24.60
C ALA A 3 -20.68 -31.79 25.64
N VAL A 4 -20.27 -30.61 25.21
CA VAL A 4 -20.44 -29.37 25.98
C VAL A 4 -20.87 -28.28 24.99
N VAL A 5 -22.12 -27.86 25.17
CA VAL A 5 -22.74 -26.68 24.55
C VAL A 5 -22.39 -25.49 25.43
N ILE A 6 -21.85 -24.42 24.85
CA ILE A 6 -21.84 -23.10 25.50
C ILE A 6 -22.50 -22.11 24.53
N VAL A 7 -23.71 -21.71 24.90
CA VAL A 7 -24.42 -20.55 24.39
C VAL A 7 -23.92 -19.35 25.20
N ALA A 8 -23.34 -18.37 24.54
CA ALA A 8 -23.09 -17.05 25.11
C ALA A 8 -23.62 -16.00 24.14
N GLY A 9 -24.78 -15.44 24.48
CA GLY A 9 -25.41 -14.35 23.74
C GLY A 9 -24.57 -13.08 23.81
N LEU A 10 -24.47 -12.39 22.68
CA LEU A 10 -23.88 -11.06 22.61
C LEU A 10 -24.95 -10.05 22.19
N ILE A 11 -25.01 -8.99 22.98
CA ILE A 11 -26.00 -7.90 22.97
C ILE A 11 -25.77 -6.99 21.77
N LEU A 12 -26.82 -6.70 21.00
CA LEU A 12 -26.83 -5.66 19.97
C LEU A 12 -26.92 -4.28 20.63
N ALA A 13 -25.91 -3.44 20.43
CA ALA A 13 -25.98 -2.00 20.70
C ALA A 13 -26.24 -1.26 19.38
N ALA A 14 -27.43 -0.65 19.26
CA ALA A 14 -27.74 0.30 18.21
C ALA A 14 -27.16 1.67 18.61
N SER A 15 -26.27 2.22 17.79
CA SER A 15 -25.80 3.60 17.95
C SER A 15 -26.34 4.47 16.82
N ALA A 16 -26.92 5.58 17.25
CA ALA A 16 -27.70 6.52 16.46
C ALA A 16 -26.88 7.27 15.41
N CYS A 17 -27.56 7.63 14.33
CA CYS A 17 -27.09 8.50 13.26
C CYS A 17 -27.42 9.95 13.66
N GLU A 18 -26.42 10.80 13.88
CA GLU A 18 -26.60 12.25 14.03
C GLU A 18 -26.15 12.98 12.75
N PRO A 19 -26.96 13.89 12.19
CA PRO A 19 -26.53 14.83 11.17
C PRO A 19 -26.33 16.24 11.77
N GLY A 20 -25.12 16.79 11.63
CA GLY A 20 -24.85 18.22 11.89
C GLY A 20 -23.54 18.62 11.22
N ARG A 21 -23.55 19.44 10.15
CA ARG A 21 -23.29 20.90 10.16
C ARG A 21 -22.08 21.25 11.05
N THR A 22 -21.02 21.90 10.56
CA THR A 22 -21.00 23.18 9.83
C THR A 22 -19.56 23.48 9.38
N SER A 23 -19.39 24.06 8.19
CA SER A 23 -18.16 24.73 7.77
C SER A 23 -17.92 26.02 8.56
N PRO A 24 -16.65 26.38 8.79
CA PRO A 24 -16.24 27.77 8.72
C PRO A 24 -15.12 27.97 7.69
N ALA A 25 -15.32 29.01 6.87
CA ALA A 25 -14.29 29.66 6.07
C ALA A 25 -13.46 30.59 6.96
N ALA A 26 -12.14 30.61 6.75
CA ALA A 26 -11.18 31.66 7.09
C ALA A 26 -9.79 31.13 6.71
N SER A 27 -8.77 31.89 6.33
CA SER A 27 -8.59 33.24 5.82
C SER A 27 -7.15 33.26 5.34
N ALA A 28 -6.87 33.98 4.26
CA ALA A 28 -5.54 34.14 3.71
C ALA A 28 -4.58 34.84 4.70
N SER A 29 -3.31 34.46 4.62
CA SER A 29 -2.19 35.36 4.94
C SER A 29 -1.00 34.96 4.07
N ALA A 30 -0.79 35.73 3.01
CA ALA A 30 0.44 35.76 2.25
C ALA A 30 1.47 36.56 3.04
N GLN A 31 2.62 35.96 3.34
CA GLN A 31 3.82 36.68 3.76
C GLN A 31 4.93 36.41 2.76
N SER A 32 5.20 37.44 1.96
CA SER A 32 6.42 37.59 1.18
C SER A 32 7.59 37.83 2.12
N ALA A 33 8.66 37.05 1.96
CA ALA A 33 9.98 37.40 2.45
C ALA A 33 11.01 37.16 1.34
N SER A 34 11.67 38.25 0.96
CA SER A 34 12.73 38.32 -0.04
C SER A 34 14.12 38.09 0.60
N ALA A 35 15.10 37.86 -0.28
CA ALA A 35 16.56 37.87 -0.06
C ALA A 35 17.14 36.54 0.47
N GLN A 36 18.29 36.01 0.01
CA GLN A 36 19.47 36.62 -0.60
C GLN A 36 20.26 35.50 -1.30
N SER A 37 20.68 35.68 -2.55
CA SER A 37 21.47 34.68 -3.29
C SER A 37 22.96 34.86 -3.01
N ALA A 38 23.61 33.82 -2.47
CA ALA A 38 25.07 33.71 -2.39
C ALA A 38 25.61 32.89 -3.58
N PRO A 39 26.78 33.25 -4.18
CA PRO A 39 27.40 32.45 -5.21
C PRO A 39 28.13 31.25 -4.60
N ALA A 40 27.64 30.04 -4.83
CA ALA A 40 28.30 28.81 -4.42
C ALA A 40 29.38 28.43 -5.44
N GLN A 41 30.63 28.35 -4.96
CA GLN A 41 31.79 27.81 -5.66
C GLN A 41 31.49 26.40 -6.21
N SER A 42 31.78 26.21 -7.50
CA SER A 42 31.71 24.91 -8.17
C SER A 42 32.83 24.00 -7.68
N ALA A 43 32.48 23.00 -6.86
CA ALA A 43 33.39 21.91 -6.50
C ALA A 43 33.50 20.91 -7.68
N PRO A 44 34.68 20.28 -7.87
CA PRO A 44 34.90 19.32 -8.96
C PRO A 44 34.00 18.08 -8.79
N ALA A 45 33.28 17.74 -9.86
CA ALA A 45 32.37 16.61 -9.92
C ALA A 45 33.13 15.30 -9.72
N GLN A 46 32.91 14.65 -8.57
CA GLN A 46 33.33 13.27 -8.38
C GLN A 46 32.46 12.36 -9.27
N PRO A 47 33.03 11.30 -9.87
CA PRO A 47 32.28 10.35 -10.67
C PRO A 47 31.21 9.69 -9.80
N VAL A 48 29.94 9.93 -10.13
CA VAL A 48 28.80 9.34 -9.44
C VAL A 48 28.78 7.85 -9.78
N PRO A 49 28.85 6.94 -8.79
CA PRO A 49 28.77 5.52 -9.05
C PRO A 49 27.42 5.19 -9.71
N VAL A 50 27.47 4.51 -10.85
CA VAL A 50 26.28 4.03 -11.57
C VAL A 50 25.70 2.87 -10.75
N VAL A 51 24.71 3.19 -9.90
CA VAL A 51 23.97 2.18 -9.14
C VAL A 51 23.05 1.44 -10.10
N ALA A 52 23.25 0.12 -10.23
CA ALA A 52 22.39 -0.74 -11.02
C ALA A 52 20.93 -0.64 -10.52
N ALA A 53 19.97 -0.67 -11.45
CA ALA A 53 18.55 -0.58 -11.11
C ALA A 53 18.16 -1.71 -10.14
N PRO A 54 17.38 -1.41 -9.09
CA PRO A 54 16.98 -2.41 -8.11
C PRO A 54 16.00 -3.41 -8.76
N LYS A 55 16.37 -4.69 -8.74
CA LYS A 55 15.50 -5.78 -9.22
C LYS A 55 14.52 -6.21 -8.14
N VAL A 56 13.30 -6.54 -8.54
CA VAL A 56 12.29 -7.10 -7.64
C VAL A 56 12.70 -8.50 -7.19
N ALA A 57 12.72 -8.72 -5.88
CA ALA A 57 13.03 -9.99 -5.23
C ALA A 57 11.85 -10.56 -4.41
N LYS A 58 10.94 -9.70 -3.93
CA LYS A 58 9.78 -10.10 -3.11
C LYS A 58 8.57 -9.21 -3.43
N ILE A 59 7.36 -9.74 -3.23
CA ILE A 59 6.11 -8.99 -3.39
C ILE A 59 5.27 -9.10 -2.12
N ALA A 60 4.73 -7.98 -1.65
CA ALA A 60 3.70 -7.96 -0.61
C ALA A 60 2.39 -7.42 -1.19
N PHE A 61 1.35 -8.24 -1.14
CA PHE A 61 -0.01 -7.91 -1.55
C PHE A 61 -0.83 -7.55 -0.30
N ILE A 62 -1.16 -6.27 -0.14
CA ILE A 62 -1.90 -5.78 1.00
C ILE A 62 -3.33 -5.48 0.58
N ASP A 63 -4.31 -6.13 1.19
CA ASP A 63 -5.72 -5.94 0.90
C ASP A 63 -6.56 -5.72 2.17
N LYS A 64 -7.88 -5.89 2.09
CA LYS A 64 -8.76 -5.95 3.25
C LYS A 64 -9.57 -7.24 3.22
N GLU A 65 -9.53 -8.01 4.31
CA GLU A 65 -10.28 -9.25 4.47
C GLU A 65 -11.79 -8.95 4.62
N GLN A 66 -12.12 -7.99 5.47
CA GLN A 66 -13.49 -7.57 5.80
C GLN A 66 -13.94 -6.38 4.94
N ALA A 67 -13.82 -6.53 3.62
CA ALA A 67 -14.30 -5.54 2.66
C ALA A 67 -15.74 -5.82 2.21
N CYS A 68 -16.47 -4.77 1.78
CA CYS A 68 -17.74 -4.92 1.05
C CYS A 68 -17.54 -5.82 -0.18
N ASP A 69 -18.59 -6.49 -0.63
CA ASP A 69 -18.53 -7.36 -1.82
C ASP A 69 -17.98 -6.64 -3.05
N CYS A 70 -18.36 -5.36 -3.21
CA CYS A 70 -17.82 -4.46 -4.22
C CYS A 70 -16.29 -4.40 -4.23
N THR A 71 -15.70 -4.18 -3.06
CA THR A 71 -14.25 -4.03 -2.88
C THR A 71 -13.57 -5.39 -2.95
N ARG A 72 -14.17 -6.42 -2.36
CA ARG A 72 -13.68 -7.80 -2.41
C ARG A 72 -13.53 -8.30 -3.85
N LYS A 73 -14.50 -8.02 -4.71
CA LYS A 73 -14.41 -8.36 -6.14
C LYS A 73 -13.21 -7.71 -6.82
N ARG A 74 -12.91 -6.45 -6.50
CA ARG A 74 -11.73 -5.74 -7.04
C ARG A 74 -10.42 -6.29 -6.48
N ILE A 75 -10.40 -6.63 -5.19
CA ILE A 75 -9.27 -7.30 -4.53
C ILE A 75 -8.96 -8.62 -5.23
N GLU A 76 -9.96 -9.49 -5.41
CA GLU A 76 -9.78 -10.79 -6.04
C GLU A 76 -9.41 -10.69 -7.53
N GLY A 77 -9.94 -9.69 -8.25
CA GLY A 77 -9.51 -9.39 -9.61
C GLY A 77 -8.02 -9.04 -9.68
N THR A 78 -7.56 -8.20 -8.75
CA THR A 78 -6.14 -7.80 -8.67
C THR A 78 -5.25 -8.95 -8.23
N TRP A 79 -5.71 -9.77 -7.28
CA TRP A 79 -5.02 -10.99 -6.84
C TRP A 79 -4.85 -12.01 -7.97
N THR A 80 -5.89 -12.18 -8.80
CA THR A 80 -5.84 -13.04 -9.98
C THR A 80 -4.86 -12.50 -11.02
N ALA A 81 -4.87 -11.20 -11.28
CA ALA A 81 -3.92 -10.55 -12.18
C ALA A 81 -2.47 -10.72 -11.73
N LEU A 82 -2.20 -10.62 -10.42
CA LEU A 82 -0.88 -10.86 -9.84
C LEU A 82 -0.42 -12.30 -10.04
N GLN A 83 -1.26 -13.28 -9.72
CA GLN A 83 -0.93 -14.69 -9.94
C GLN A 83 -0.67 -14.98 -11.43
N ALA A 84 -1.48 -14.43 -12.32
CA ALA A 84 -1.29 -14.59 -13.77
C ALA A 84 0.05 -14.02 -14.25
N ALA A 85 0.46 -12.85 -13.75
CA ALA A 85 1.73 -12.23 -14.10
C ALA A 85 2.95 -13.02 -13.57
N LEU A 86 2.81 -13.67 -12.40
CA LEU A 86 3.89 -14.46 -11.79
C LEU A 86 4.03 -15.87 -12.38
N GLY A 87 2.95 -16.40 -12.95
CA GLY A 87 2.89 -17.76 -13.49
C GLY A 87 2.79 -18.84 -12.41
N THR A 88 2.72 -20.10 -12.85
CA THR A 88 2.59 -21.27 -11.97
C THR A 88 3.73 -22.26 -12.23
N PRO A 89 4.63 -22.53 -11.26
CA PRO A 89 4.68 -21.93 -9.92
C PRO A 89 5.11 -20.45 -9.97
N ALA A 90 4.74 -19.69 -8.94
CA ALA A 90 5.13 -18.29 -8.83
C ALA A 90 6.66 -18.17 -8.80
N LYS A 91 7.20 -17.31 -9.66
CA LYS A 91 8.66 -17.09 -9.78
C LYS A 91 9.25 -16.31 -8.61
N LEU A 92 8.41 -15.58 -7.86
CA LEU A 92 8.80 -14.73 -6.75
C LEU A 92 7.95 -15.06 -5.52
N PRO A 93 8.51 -14.95 -4.31
CA PRO A 93 7.73 -15.06 -3.09
C PRO A 93 6.71 -13.92 -3.02
N VAL A 94 5.45 -14.29 -2.75
CA VAL A 94 4.35 -13.35 -2.54
C VAL A 94 3.79 -13.56 -1.14
N GLU A 95 3.73 -12.49 -0.37
CA GLU A 95 3.08 -12.45 0.93
C GLU A 95 1.74 -11.73 0.80
N ARG A 96 0.64 -12.33 1.26
CA ARG A 96 -0.69 -11.70 1.28
C ARG A 96 -1.03 -11.26 2.69
N ILE A 97 -1.30 -9.99 2.87
CA ILE A 97 -1.51 -9.34 4.18
C ILE A 97 -2.85 -8.62 4.16
N HIS A 98 -3.64 -8.84 5.19
CA HIS A 98 -4.95 -8.21 5.35
C HIS A 98 -4.80 -7.00 6.28
N LEU A 99 -4.92 -5.79 5.73
CA LEU A 99 -4.69 -4.53 6.46
C LEU A 99 -5.55 -4.40 7.73
N ASP A 100 -6.77 -4.92 7.68
CA ASP A 100 -7.77 -4.81 8.74
C ASP A 100 -7.66 -5.88 9.83
N THR A 101 -7.02 -7.01 9.56
CA THR A 101 -6.82 -8.11 10.55
C THR A 101 -5.37 -8.32 10.93
N GLN A 102 -4.41 -7.80 10.15
CA GLN A 102 -2.96 -7.96 10.31
C GLN A 102 -2.24 -6.60 10.30
N ALA A 103 -2.80 -5.59 10.99
CA ALA A 103 -2.33 -4.21 10.96
C ALA A 103 -0.82 -4.06 11.24
N LEU A 104 -0.28 -4.75 12.26
CA LEU A 104 1.15 -4.67 12.60
C LEU A 104 2.07 -5.17 11.48
N GLN A 105 1.63 -6.17 10.72
CA GLN A 105 2.38 -6.68 9.58
C GLN A 105 2.27 -5.73 8.38
N ALA A 106 1.08 -5.18 8.14
CA ALA A 106 0.87 -4.19 7.10
C ALA A 106 1.67 -2.90 7.37
N ASP A 107 1.81 -2.49 8.63
CA ASP A 107 2.57 -1.31 9.06
C ASP A 107 4.04 -1.37 8.60
N THR A 108 4.63 -2.56 8.53
CA THR A 108 5.99 -2.76 8.01
C THR A 108 6.16 -2.16 6.61
N TYR A 109 5.10 -2.17 5.80
CA TYR A 109 5.12 -1.74 4.41
C TYR A 109 4.51 -0.34 4.24
N THR A 110 3.44 -0.01 4.98
CA THR A 110 2.75 1.29 4.85
C THR A 110 3.58 2.45 5.39
N VAL A 111 4.51 2.22 6.32
CA VAL A 111 5.49 3.24 6.74
C VAL A 111 6.55 3.54 5.68
N LEU A 112 6.92 2.54 4.86
CA LEU A 112 7.90 2.71 3.78
C LEU A 112 7.31 3.47 2.60
N LYS A 113 6.09 3.11 2.20
CA LYS A 113 5.33 3.83 1.17
C LYS A 113 3.83 3.73 1.52
N PRO A 114 3.17 4.85 1.89
CA PRO A 114 1.78 4.82 2.33
C PRO A 114 0.80 4.24 1.30
N LEU A 115 -0.07 3.33 1.77
CA LEU A 115 -1.18 2.77 0.99
C LEU A 115 -2.39 3.69 1.11
N MET A 116 -2.81 4.30 -0.01
CA MET A 116 -3.97 5.18 -0.08
C MET A 116 -5.25 4.41 -0.41
N VAL A 117 -5.15 3.39 -1.26
CA VAL A 117 -6.31 2.62 -1.74
C VAL A 117 -5.97 1.12 -1.76
N PRO A 118 -6.66 0.27 -0.99
CA PRO A 118 -6.53 -1.17 -1.11
C PRO A 118 -7.28 -1.71 -2.35
N PRO A 119 -6.80 -2.79 -2.98
CA PRO A 119 -5.55 -3.50 -2.65
C PRO A 119 -4.30 -2.72 -3.11
N GLY A 120 -3.16 -2.99 -2.47
CA GLY A 120 -1.83 -2.51 -2.83
C GLY A 120 -0.88 -3.66 -3.12
N VAL A 121 -0.03 -3.49 -4.13
CA VAL A 121 1.02 -4.46 -4.52
C VAL A 121 2.37 -3.77 -4.39
N TYR A 122 3.09 -4.12 -3.32
CA TYR A 122 4.44 -3.65 -3.05
C TYR A 122 5.45 -4.57 -3.74
N PHE A 123 6.33 -3.99 -4.55
CA PHE A 123 7.45 -4.68 -5.18
C PHE A 123 8.72 -4.30 -4.41
N LEU A 124 9.42 -5.29 -3.88
CA LEU A 124 10.54 -5.10 -2.96
C LEU A 124 11.82 -5.66 -3.57
N ASP A 125 12.94 -4.98 -3.37
CA ASP A 125 14.26 -5.48 -3.77
C ASP A 125 14.80 -6.52 -2.75
N GLY A 126 16.02 -7.03 -2.98
CA GLY A 126 16.68 -7.98 -2.07
C GLY A 126 17.06 -7.42 -0.70
N ARG A 127 16.77 -6.14 -0.41
CA ARG A 127 17.01 -5.46 0.87
C ARG A 127 15.70 -4.96 1.49
N ASP A 128 14.56 -5.47 1.03
CA ASP A 128 13.21 -5.05 1.44
C ASP A 128 12.91 -3.57 1.18
N ALA A 129 13.63 -2.92 0.25
CA ALA A 129 13.31 -1.56 -0.17
C ALA A 129 12.21 -1.57 -1.23
N VAL A 130 11.26 -0.65 -1.13
CA VAL A 130 10.15 -0.51 -2.09
C VAL A 130 10.68 0.00 -3.43
N VAL A 131 10.67 -0.87 -4.44
CA VAL A 131 10.95 -0.54 -5.84
C VAL A 131 9.76 0.19 -6.45
N GLU A 132 8.55 -0.33 -6.25
CA GLU A 132 7.32 0.24 -6.77
C GLU A 132 6.12 -0.16 -5.91
N LEU A 133 5.06 0.65 -5.96
CA LEU A 133 3.76 0.34 -5.33
C LEU A 133 2.64 0.60 -6.34
N LEU A 134 1.91 -0.45 -6.70
CA LEU A 134 0.68 -0.35 -7.49
C LEU A 134 -0.52 -0.40 -6.53
N GLN A 135 -1.55 0.41 -6.76
CA GLN A 135 -2.70 0.53 -5.84
C GLN A 135 -4.03 0.53 -6.59
N GLY A 136 -5.08 0.04 -5.94
CA GLY A 136 -6.41 -0.06 -6.51
C GLY A 136 -6.54 -1.26 -7.45
N GLU A 137 -7.18 -1.05 -8.59
CA GLU A 137 -7.37 -2.12 -9.58
C GLU A 137 -6.16 -2.19 -10.50
N VAL A 138 -5.39 -3.28 -10.35
CA VAL A 138 -4.14 -3.47 -11.07
C VAL A 138 -4.26 -4.65 -12.03
N THR A 139 -3.81 -4.46 -13.27
CA THR A 139 -3.85 -5.49 -14.33
C THR A 139 -2.54 -6.28 -14.41
N ALA A 140 -2.58 -7.44 -15.07
CA ALA A 140 -1.42 -8.30 -15.22
C ALA A 140 -0.30 -7.62 -16.04
N GLU A 141 -0.67 -6.76 -16.99
CA GLU A 141 0.28 -6.00 -17.81
C GLU A 141 1.04 -4.98 -16.96
N GLN A 142 0.36 -4.28 -16.05
CA GLN A 142 1.00 -3.33 -15.14
C GLN A 142 1.98 -4.03 -14.21
N ILE A 143 1.59 -5.19 -13.67
CA ILE A 143 2.44 -6.01 -12.80
C ILE A 143 3.66 -6.50 -13.58
N THR A 144 3.45 -7.04 -14.78
CA THR A 144 4.52 -7.52 -15.66
C THR A 144 5.48 -6.39 -16.05
N ALA A 145 4.97 -5.18 -16.26
CA ALA A 145 5.81 -4.02 -16.58
C ALA A 145 6.74 -3.64 -15.43
N VAL A 146 6.29 -3.78 -14.17
CA VAL A 146 7.15 -3.56 -13.00
C VAL A 146 8.18 -4.68 -12.87
N LEU A 147 7.78 -5.94 -13.08
CA LEU A 147 8.68 -7.10 -12.97
C LEU A 147 9.80 -7.14 -14.02
N LYS A 148 9.66 -6.40 -15.13
CA LYS A 148 10.65 -6.32 -16.22
C LYS A 148 11.68 -5.21 -16.07
N ARG A 149 11.54 -4.33 -15.06
CA ARG A 149 12.51 -3.26 -14.79
C ARG A 149 13.81 -3.84 -14.23
#